data_AF-A0A162A5V7-F1
#
_entry.id   AF-A0A162A5V7-F1
#
_cell.length_a   1.000
_cell.length_b   1.000
_cell.length_c   1.000
_cell.angle_alpha   90.00
_cell.angle_beta   90.00
_cell.angle_gamma   90.00
#
_symmetry.space_group_name_H-M   'P 1'
#
loop_
_entity.id
_entity.type
_entity.pdbx_description
1 polymer ?
#
loop_
_entity_poly.entity_id
_entity_poly.type
_entity_poly.pdbx_seq_one_letter_code
_entity_poly.pdbx_strand_id
1 'polypeptide(L)'
;MESCRKRKQLYQLDHSDSDSESSTSTDSCTLKRCKTVDTRGGGEQKSCHQCKRSDKGNVVSCSKCERKRYCSSCISKNYHEMTEEDFVKACPFCRDICNCKSCLRLELPEKNKIRLSKEDKVHYSKYLLKRLLPFVRQFNEQQILEREMEAKIRGTAH
;
A
#
# COMPACT_ATOMS: atom_id res chain seq x y z
N MET A 1 5.01 -41.13 3.36
CA MET A 1 5.92 -40.04 3.75
C MET A 1 5.09 -38.77 3.72
N GLU A 2 4.25 -38.58 4.75
CA GLU A 2 4.48 -37.67 5.89
C GLU A 2 4.35 -36.19 5.47
N SER A 3 3.17 -35.59 5.62
CA SER A 3 2.64 -34.97 6.86
C SER A 3 3.54 -33.86 7.41
N CYS A 4 3.11 -32.61 7.25
CA CYS A 4 3.19 -31.63 8.33
C CYS A 4 1.88 -30.85 8.38
N ARG A 5 0.94 -31.36 9.19
CA ARG A 5 -0.22 -30.61 9.69
C ARG A 5 0.18 -29.84 10.95
N LYS A 6 -0.60 -28.78 11.17
CA LYS A 6 -0.96 -28.09 12.44
C LYS A 6 -0.29 -26.71 12.59
N ARG A 7 -0.93 -25.67 13.11
CA ARG A 7 -2.31 -25.38 13.56
C ARG A 7 -2.19 -23.97 14.18
N LYS A 8 -3.14 -23.09 13.90
CA LYS A 8 -3.83 -22.29 14.93
C LYS A 8 -4.99 -21.53 14.29
N GLN A 9 -6.10 -22.25 14.23
CA GLN A 9 -7.40 -21.71 14.59
C GLN A 9 -7.34 -21.16 16.02
N LEU A 10 -7.83 -19.94 16.20
CA LEU A 10 -8.37 -19.40 17.45
C LEU A 10 -9.25 -18.23 16.96
N TYR A 11 -10.54 -18.37 16.77
CA TYR A 11 -11.56 -18.63 17.78
C TYR A 11 -12.86 -18.95 17.02
N GLN A 12 -13.60 -19.96 17.46
CA GLN A 12 -14.89 -20.39 16.90
C GLN A 12 -15.94 -19.96 17.93
N LEU A 13 -16.91 -19.15 17.52
CA LEU A 13 -18.14 -18.93 18.29
C LEU A 13 -19.32 -19.06 17.34
N ASP A 14 -20.19 -19.98 17.72
CA ASP A 14 -21.42 -20.39 17.10
C ASP A 14 -22.57 -19.39 17.41
N HIS A 15 -23.69 -19.56 16.70
CA HIS A 15 -25.08 -19.17 17.02
C HIS A 15 -25.79 -18.13 16.13
N SER A 16 -26.70 -18.69 15.34
CA SER A 16 -28.17 -18.47 15.35
C SER A 16 -28.77 -17.25 14.63
N ASP A 17 -29.72 -17.59 13.76
CA ASP A 17 -30.62 -16.75 12.97
C ASP A 17 -31.38 -15.69 13.79
N SER A 18 -31.59 -14.51 13.19
CA SER A 18 -32.90 -13.83 13.14
C SER A 18 -32.81 -12.55 12.32
N ASP A 19 -33.76 -12.43 11.40
CA ASP A 19 -34.00 -11.36 10.45
C ASP A 19 -34.23 -9.99 11.09
N SER A 20 -33.86 -8.92 10.39
CA SER A 20 -34.70 -7.72 10.22
C SER A 20 -34.06 -6.74 9.25
N GLU A 21 -34.76 -6.51 8.15
CA GLU A 21 -34.42 -5.59 7.08
C GLU A 21 -34.60 -4.12 7.50
N SER A 22 -33.81 -3.22 6.92
CA SER A 22 -34.32 -1.91 6.50
C SER A 22 -33.36 -1.27 5.51
N SER A 23 -33.87 -1.18 4.28
CA SER A 23 -33.35 -0.52 3.09
C SER A 23 -33.33 1.01 3.16
N THR A 24 -32.31 1.64 2.57
CA THR A 24 -32.40 2.89 1.79
C THR A 24 -31.17 2.96 0.86
N SER A 25 -31.35 2.64 -0.42
CA SER A 25 -31.60 3.57 -1.54
C SER A 25 -30.32 4.02 -2.24
N THR A 26 -30.04 3.31 -3.34
CA THR A 26 -29.59 3.80 -4.65
C THR A 26 -28.44 4.81 -4.71
N ASP A 27 -27.30 4.32 -5.22
CA ASP A 27 -26.65 5.03 -6.32
C ASP A 27 -26.00 4.03 -7.28
N SER A 28 -26.74 3.77 -8.37
CA SER A 28 -26.32 2.92 -9.47
C SER A 28 -25.42 3.72 -10.41
N CYS A 29 -24.13 3.76 -10.10
CA CYS A 29 -23.10 4.09 -11.07
C CYS A 29 -22.34 2.79 -11.36
N THR A 30 -22.87 1.97 -12.27
CA THR A 30 -22.13 0.85 -12.85
C THR A 30 -20.98 1.40 -13.67
N LEU A 31 -19.91 1.83 -13.01
CA LEU A 31 -18.63 2.06 -13.67
C LEU A 31 -18.08 0.67 -13.98
N LYS A 32 -18.43 0.20 -15.18
CA LYS A 32 -17.87 -0.99 -15.81
C LYS A 32 -16.37 -0.92 -15.60
N ARG A 33 -15.89 -1.77 -14.69
CA ARG A 33 -14.47 -1.96 -14.42
C ARG A 33 -13.85 -2.48 -15.71
N CYS A 34 -13.26 -1.58 -16.48
CA CYS A 34 -12.26 -1.99 -17.45
C CYS A 34 -11.07 -2.46 -16.62
N LYS A 35 -11.10 -3.74 -16.23
CA LYS A 35 -9.86 -4.48 -16.17
C LYS A 35 -9.27 -4.31 -17.57
N THR A 36 -8.31 -3.40 -17.73
CA THR A 36 -7.21 -3.73 -18.61
C THR A 36 -6.47 -4.86 -17.87
N VAL A 37 -6.97 -6.11 -17.83
CA VAL A 37 -6.59 -7.08 -18.86
C VAL A 37 -5.93 -6.33 -19.99
N ASP A 38 -4.61 -6.17 -19.92
CA ASP A 38 -3.81 -5.92 -21.11
C ASP A 38 -4.04 -7.13 -22.03
N THR A 39 -5.19 -7.13 -22.70
CA THR A 39 -5.45 -7.92 -23.88
C THR A 39 -4.45 -7.38 -24.90
N ARG A 40 -3.39 -8.17 -25.09
CA ARG A 40 -2.87 -8.52 -26.41
C ARG A 40 -2.62 -7.31 -27.33
N GLY A 41 -1.38 -6.81 -27.31
CA GLY A 41 -0.88 -5.91 -28.36
C GLY A 41 -0.11 -4.71 -27.83
N GLY A 42 0.95 -4.93 -27.06
CA GLY A 42 1.85 -3.85 -26.63
C GLY A 42 3.25 -4.17 -27.13
N GLY A 43 3.63 -3.60 -28.28
CA GLY A 43 4.94 -3.81 -28.89
C GLY A 43 6.08 -3.58 -27.91
N GLU A 44 7.21 -4.24 -28.17
CA GLU A 44 8.43 -4.14 -27.36
C GLU A 44 8.76 -2.68 -27.05
N GLN A 45 8.88 -2.33 -25.76
CA GLN A 45 9.28 -0.96 -25.40
C GLN A 45 10.70 -0.75 -25.92
N LYS A 46 10.88 0.16 -26.90
CA LYS A 46 12.21 0.45 -27.46
C LYS A 46 13.13 1.15 -26.45
N SER A 47 12.56 1.82 -25.45
CA SER A 47 13.29 2.58 -24.44
C SER A 47 13.31 1.91 -23.07
N CYS A 48 14.29 2.29 -22.25
CA CYS A 48 14.39 1.87 -20.86
C CYS A 48 13.15 2.30 -20.07
N HIS A 49 12.52 1.37 -19.35
CA HIS A 49 11.33 1.64 -18.57
C HIS A 49 11.55 2.71 -17.49
N GLN A 50 12.72 2.73 -16.85
CA GLN A 50 13.05 3.65 -15.76
C GLN A 50 13.30 5.09 -16.26
N CYS A 51 14.24 5.27 -17.20
CA CYS A 51 14.67 6.59 -17.64
C CYS A 51 14.04 7.05 -18.96
N LYS A 52 13.24 6.21 -19.61
CA LYS A 52 12.58 6.44 -20.91
C LYS A 52 13.52 6.75 -22.08
N ARG A 53 14.82 6.51 -21.92
CA ARG A 53 15.85 6.71 -22.95
C ARG A 53 16.14 5.44 -23.75
N SER A 54 16.52 5.59 -25.02
CA SER A 54 16.89 4.49 -25.94
C SER A 54 18.36 4.53 -26.37
N ASP A 55 19.10 5.59 -26.05
CA ASP A 55 20.50 5.82 -26.46
C ASP A 55 21.53 5.11 -25.59
N LYS A 56 21.10 4.42 -24.52
CA LYS A 56 21.98 3.64 -23.66
C LYS A 56 22.10 2.22 -24.23
N GLY A 57 23.27 1.90 -24.79
CA GLY A 57 23.50 0.67 -25.56
C GLY A 57 23.18 -0.64 -24.84
N ASN A 58 23.54 -0.78 -23.56
CA ASN A 58 23.30 -2.02 -22.81
C ASN A 58 21.95 -1.98 -22.10
N VAL A 59 21.05 -2.86 -22.52
CA VAL A 59 19.66 -2.95 -22.07
C VAL A 59 19.25 -4.40 -21.86
N VAL A 60 18.76 -4.71 -20.66
CA VAL A 60 18.28 -6.02 -20.25
C VAL A 60 16.76 -6.07 -20.38
N SER A 61 16.24 -7.06 -21.08
CA SER A 61 14.81 -7.29 -21.28
C SER A 61 14.27 -8.34 -20.30
N CYS A 62 13.05 -8.13 -19.82
CA CYS A 62 12.37 -9.04 -18.89
C CYS A 62 11.70 -10.20 -19.65
N SER A 63 12.07 -11.45 -19.38
CA SER A 63 11.44 -12.64 -19.95
C SER A 63 10.05 -12.92 -19.37
N LYS A 64 9.73 -12.48 -18.14
CA LYS A 64 8.39 -12.70 -17.55
C LYS A 64 7.28 -11.90 -18.22
N CYS A 65 7.57 -10.69 -18.71
CA CYS A 65 6.56 -9.86 -19.37
C CYS A 65 6.86 -9.54 -20.83
N GLU A 66 8.09 -9.78 -21.29
CA GLU A 66 8.59 -9.56 -22.66
C GLU A 66 8.40 -8.12 -23.20
N ARG A 67 7.95 -7.20 -22.34
CA ARG A 67 7.58 -5.83 -22.73
C ARG A 67 8.50 -4.78 -22.13
N LYS A 68 9.03 -5.02 -20.93
CA LYS A 68 9.85 -4.05 -20.20
C LYS A 68 11.32 -4.35 -20.36
N ARG A 69 12.11 -3.31 -20.59
CA ARG A 69 13.57 -3.35 -20.61
C ARG A 69 14.18 -2.25 -19.75
N TYR A 70 15.38 -2.47 -19.25
CA TYR A 70 16.10 -1.53 -18.38
C TYR A 70 17.54 -1.41 -18.86
N CYS A 71 18.09 -0.20 -18.92
CA CYS A 71 19.51 -0.05 -19.20
C CYS A 71 20.35 -0.44 -17.99
N SER A 72 21.56 -0.97 -18.20
CA SER A 72 22.43 -1.43 -17.10
C SER A 72 22.70 -0.33 -16.07
N SER A 73 22.78 0.94 -16.50
CA SER A 73 22.91 2.07 -15.57
C SER A 73 21.70 2.31 -14.67
N CYS A 74 20.50 1.94 -15.10
CA CYS A 74 19.31 2.02 -14.24
C CYS A 74 19.24 0.83 -13.30
N ILE A 75 19.64 -0.35 -13.75
CA ILE A 75 19.78 -1.56 -12.95
C ILE A 75 20.75 -1.31 -11.79
N SER A 76 22.00 -0.98 -12.11
CA SER A 76 23.07 -0.83 -11.11
C SER A 76 22.86 0.32 -10.14
N LYS A 77 22.12 1.37 -10.52
CA LYS A 77 21.87 2.53 -9.65
C LYS A 77 20.63 2.42 -8.77
N ASN A 78 19.62 1.65 -9.18
CA ASN A 78 18.32 1.62 -8.49
C ASN A 78 18.04 0.27 -7.84
N TYR A 79 18.78 -0.78 -8.18
CA TYR A 79 18.49 -2.16 -7.80
C TYR A 79 19.80 -2.92 -7.51
N HIS A 80 20.57 -2.46 -6.52
CA HIS A 80 21.89 -3.01 -6.16
C HIS A 80 21.86 -4.49 -5.76
N GLU A 81 20.73 -4.96 -5.21
CA GLU A 81 20.53 -6.33 -4.75
C GLU A 81 20.05 -7.28 -5.86
N MET A 82 19.80 -6.77 -7.07
CA MET A 82 19.37 -7.58 -8.22
C MET A 82 20.48 -7.70 -9.25
N THR A 83 20.81 -8.92 -9.63
CA THR A 83 21.74 -9.19 -10.73
C THR A 83 21.05 -9.07 -12.09
N GLU A 84 21.81 -9.04 -13.19
CA GLU A 84 21.20 -8.98 -14.53
C GLU A 84 20.35 -10.23 -14.83
N GLU A 85 20.73 -11.42 -14.33
CA GLU A 85 19.96 -12.66 -14.46
C GLU A 85 18.62 -12.56 -13.73
N ASP A 86 18.61 -11.93 -12.56
CA ASP A 86 17.39 -11.65 -11.81
C ASP A 86 16.44 -10.75 -12.57
N PHE A 87 16.96 -9.73 -13.26
CA PHE A 87 16.20 -8.85 -14.14
C PHE A 87 15.60 -9.58 -15.33
N VAL A 88 16.38 -10.47 -15.97
CA VAL A 88 15.90 -11.30 -17.09
C VAL A 88 14.75 -12.18 -16.62
N LYS A 89 14.88 -12.87 -15.48
CA LYS A 89 13.81 -13.71 -14.91
C LYS A 89 12.55 -12.90 -14.62
N ALA A 90 12.68 -11.77 -13.91
CA ALA A 90 11.55 -10.89 -13.59
C ALA A 90 12.04 -9.48 -13.25
N CYS A 91 11.60 -8.49 -14.01
CA CYS A 91 11.96 -7.09 -13.75
C CYS A 91 11.28 -6.51 -12.50
N PRO A 92 11.78 -5.37 -11.97
CA PRO A 92 11.19 -4.67 -10.83
C PRO A 92 9.69 -4.40 -10.95
N PHE A 93 9.18 -4.16 -12.16
CA PHE A 93 7.74 -4.00 -12.38
C PHE A 93 6.98 -5.30 -12.11
N CYS A 94 7.50 -6.44 -12.58
CA CYS A 94 6.87 -7.75 -12.36
C CYS A 94 7.11 -8.34 -10.96
N ARG A 95 7.94 -7.67 -10.15
CA ARG A 95 8.24 -7.97 -8.75
C ARG A 95 7.58 -6.95 -7.78
N ASP A 96 6.80 -6.00 -8.31
CA ASP A 96 6.12 -4.94 -7.52
C ASP A 96 7.08 -4.09 -6.65
N ILE A 97 8.30 -3.87 -7.14
CA ILE A 97 9.34 -3.04 -6.48
C ILE A 97 9.81 -1.90 -7.40
N CYS A 98 9.08 -1.60 -8.47
CA CYS A 98 9.50 -0.60 -9.45
C CYS A 98 9.34 0.82 -8.91
N ASN A 99 10.46 1.51 -8.69
CA ASN A 99 10.48 2.86 -8.14
C ASN A 99 10.39 3.99 -9.20
N CYS A 100 10.00 3.70 -10.44
CA CYS A 100 9.93 4.74 -11.47
C CYS A 100 8.70 5.65 -11.26
N LYS A 101 8.81 6.92 -11.67
CA LYS A 101 7.72 7.92 -11.53
C LYS A 101 6.38 7.43 -12.09
N SER A 102 6.38 6.70 -13.21
CA SER A 102 5.15 6.18 -13.80
C SER A 102 4.51 5.06 -12.97
N CYS A 103 5.31 4.19 -12.36
CA CYS A 103 4.80 3.07 -11.54
C CYS A 103 4.34 3.55 -10.18
N LEU A 104 5.09 4.46 -9.55
CA LEU A 104 4.68 5.06 -8.28
C LEU A 104 3.37 5.87 -8.38
N ARG A 105 3.07 6.46 -9.54
CA ARG A 105 1.78 7.13 -9.78
C ARG A 105 0.60 6.17 -9.98
N LEU A 106 0.88 4.94 -10.41
CA LEU A 106 -0.13 3.87 -10.47
C LEU A 106 -0.35 3.24 -9.09
N GLU A 107 0.64 3.38 -8.19
CA GLU A 107 0.57 2.92 -6.80
C GLU A 107 -0.19 3.89 -5.86
N LEU A 108 -1.38 4.32 -6.28
CA LEU A 108 -2.47 4.47 -5.34
C LEU A 108 -3.47 3.33 -5.61
N PRO A 109 -3.12 2.05 -5.34
CA PRO A 109 -4.18 1.11 -5.06
C PRO A 109 -4.96 1.75 -3.90
N GLU A 110 -6.28 1.86 -4.03
CA GLU A 110 -7.12 2.12 -2.87
C GLU A 110 -6.56 1.25 -1.74
N LYS A 111 -5.99 1.90 -0.70
CA LYS A 111 -5.37 1.26 0.46
C LYS A 111 -6.10 -0.04 0.67
N ASN A 112 -5.43 -1.20 0.51
CA ASN A 112 -6.04 -2.52 0.67
C ASN A 112 -7.12 -2.39 1.72
N LYS A 113 -8.39 -2.28 1.31
CA LYS A 113 -9.46 -1.92 2.24
C LYS A 113 -9.57 -3.15 3.10
N ILE A 114 -8.83 -3.20 4.20
CA ILE A 114 -8.92 -4.28 5.17
C ILE A 114 -10.40 -4.27 5.51
N ARG A 115 -11.11 -5.31 5.05
CA ARG A 115 -12.54 -5.44 5.24
C ARG A 115 -12.76 -5.82 6.69
N LEU A 116 -12.62 -4.83 7.57
CA LEU A 116 -12.91 -4.94 8.99
C LEU A 116 -14.43 -4.93 9.15
N SER A 117 -14.95 -5.87 9.94
CA SER A 117 -16.33 -5.81 10.38
C SER A 117 -16.58 -4.55 11.21
N LYS A 118 -17.85 -4.20 11.45
CA LYS A 118 -18.18 -3.09 12.36
C LYS A 118 -17.60 -3.34 13.77
N GLU A 119 -17.64 -4.59 14.23
CA GLU A 119 -17.08 -5.02 15.52
C GLU A 119 -15.56 -4.83 15.56
N ASP A 120 -14.84 -5.28 14.53
CA ASP A 120 -13.37 -5.13 14.46
C ASP A 120 -12.96 -3.66 14.48
N LYS A 121 -13.73 -2.78 13.83
CA LYS A 121 -13.49 -1.33 13.85
C LYS A 121 -13.66 -0.75 15.25
N VAL A 122 -14.66 -1.19 15.99
CA VAL A 122 -14.88 -0.77 17.38
C VAL A 122 -13.74 -1.27 18.27
N HIS A 123 -13.37 -2.55 18.13
CA HIS A 123 -12.29 -3.15 18.89
C HIS A 123 -10.96 -2.44 18.64
N TYR A 124 -10.62 -2.21 17.37
CA TYR A 124 -9.40 -1.53 16.97
C TYR A 124 -9.38 -0.07 17.44
N SER A 125 -10.50 0.64 17.32
CA SER A 125 -10.63 2.01 17.85
C SER A 125 -10.39 2.06 19.35
N LYS A 126 -10.99 1.14 20.11
CA LYS A 126 -10.80 1.05 21.57
C LYS A 126 -9.36 0.73 21.93
N TYR A 127 -8.72 -0.18 21.20
CA TYR A 127 -7.30 -0.51 21.38
C TYR A 127 -6.41 0.71 21.12
N LEU A 128 -6.65 1.41 20.01
CA LEU A 128 -5.89 2.60 19.62
C LEU A 128 -6.04 3.71 20.66
N LEU A 129 -7.27 4.00 21.10
CA LEU A 129 -7.52 4.97 22.16
C LEU A 129 -6.76 4.62 23.44
N LYS A 130 -6.82 3.35 23.89
CA LYS A 130 -6.07 2.91 25.07
C LYS A 130 -4.56 3.10 24.93
N ARG A 131 -4.01 2.87 23.73
CA ARG A 131 -2.58 3.06 23.45
C ARG A 131 -2.18 4.53 23.37
N LEU A 132 -3.00 5.37 22.76
CA LEU A 132 -2.70 6.79 22.55
C LEU A 132 -3.01 7.68 23.75
N LEU A 133 -3.97 7.28 24.60
CA LEU A 133 -4.46 8.10 25.70
C LEU A 133 -3.36 8.64 26.62
N PRO A 134 -2.34 7.85 27.05
CA PRO A 134 -1.27 8.38 27.90
C PRO A 134 -0.50 9.53 27.25
N PHE A 135 -0.21 9.40 25.95
CA PHE A 135 0.54 10.41 25.19
C PHE A 135 -0.28 11.67 24.96
N VAL A 136 -1.58 11.52 24.66
CA VAL A 136 -2.49 12.66 24.49
C VAL A 136 -2.65 13.43 25.80
N ARG A 137 -2.72 12.74 26.95
CA ARG A 137 -2.76 13.38 28.27
C ARG A 137 -1.49 14.16 28.55
N GLN A 138 -0.33 13.53 28.37
CA GLN A 138 0.96 14.17 28.57
C GLN A 138 1.11 15.41 27.68
N PHE A 139 0.74 15.30 26.39
CA PHE A 139 0.78 16.43 25.47
C PHE A 139 -0.14 17.58 25.91
N ASN A 140 -1.36 17.25 26.35
CA ASN A 140 -2.30 18.25 26.84
C ASN A 140 -1.78 18.97 28.10
N GLU A 141 -1.19 18.24 29.04
CA GLU A 141 -0.55 18.83 30.22
C GLU A 141 0.59 19.77 29.84
N GLN A 142 1.44 19.36 28.91
CA GLN A 142 2.53 20.21 28.39
C GLN A 142 2.00 21.48 27.73
N GLN A 143 0.95 21.38 26.92
CA GLN A 143 0.31 22.51 26.25
C GLN A 143 -0.33 23.50 27.23
N ILE A 144 -0.93 23.02 28.32
CA ILE A 144 -1.48 23.87 29.38
C ILE A 144 -0.36 24.66 30.05
N LEU A 145 0.72 23.97 30.45
CA LEU A 145 1.87 24.60 31.10
C LEU A 145 2.55 25.65 30.21
N GLU A 146 2.74 25.33 28.93
CA GLU A 146 3.30 26.25 27.94
C GLU A 146 2.43 27.51 27.82
N ARG A 147 1.11 27.34 27.66
CA ARG A 147 0.17 28.46 27.56
C ARG A 147 0.17 29.35 28.79
N GLU A 148 0.20 28.76 29.99
CA GLU A 148 0.26 29.53 31.23
C GLU A 148 1.55 30.35 31.34
N MET A 149 2.68 29.78 30.92
CA MET A 149 3.96 30.48 30.87
C MET A 149 3.92 31.63 29.85
N GLU A 150 3.40 31.40 28.65
CA GLU A 150 3.26 32.46 27.64
C GLU A 150 2.34 33.60 28.11
N ALA A 151 1.23 33.28 28.77
CA ALA A 151 0.32 34.28 29.32
C ALA A 151 1.02 35.18 30.36
N LYS A 152 1.87 34.59 31.21
CA LYS A 152 2.71 35.33 32.17
C LYS A 152 3.74 36.22 31.47
N ILE A 153 4.42 35.72 30.44
CA ILE A 153 5.42 36.49 29.68
C ILE A 153 4.77 37.68 28.95
N ARG A 154 3.59 37.46 28.35
CA ARG A 154 2.88 38.47 27.55
C ARG A 154 1.99 39.39 28.38
N GLY A 155 1.90 39.18 29.70
CA GLY A 155 1.03 39.97 30.58
C GLY A 155 -0.47 39.83 30.29
N THR A 156 -0.89 38.68 29.73
CA THR A 156 -2.28 38.38 29.35
C THR A 156 -2.95 37.37 30.27
N ALA A 157 -2.32 37.03 31.39
CA ALA A 157 -2.92 36.21 32.44
C ALA A 157 -4.08 36.99 33.08
N HIS A 158 -5.31 36.52 32.86
CA HIS A 158 -6.53 37.01 33.52
C HIS A 158 -6.83 36.22 34.80
#